data_AF-A0A7S0DDE4-F1
#
_entry.id   AF-A0A7S0DDE4-F1
#
_cell.length_a   1.000
_cell.length_b   1.000
_cell.length_c   1.000
_cell.angle_alpha   90.00
_cell.angle_beta   90.00
_cell.angle_gamma   90.00
#
_symmetry.space_group_name_H-M   'P 1'
#
loop_
_entity.id
_entity.type
_entity.pdbx_description
1 polymer ?
#
loop_
_entity_poly.entity_id
_entity_poly.type
_entity_poly.pdbx_seq_one_letter_code
_entity_poly.pdbx_strand_id
1 'polypeptide(L)'
;DPKLTRLLQDSLGGNSRTVMVACISPADANLDETLNTLKYANRARNIVNTPTVTFDENSPNAALRVAKLRRALAAARSEIAHLKLKGAGALGSGGGGAFESFGGLGSGDTDVSAKLDAMEARAMLAEAEASRLRADLKSAEENAAASAAAELAAGVERDVLALKLQDAGVSAE
;
A
#
# COMPACT_ATOMS: atom_id res chain seq x y z
N ASP A 1 5.13 -27.36 -22.13
CA ASP A 1 5.68 -27.18 -20.77
C ASP A 1 4.68 -27.50 -19.67
N PRO A 2 5.16 -28.13 -18.58
CA PRO A 2 4.34 -28.96 -17.69
C PRO A 2 3.42 -28.12 -16.79
N LYS A 3 2.11 -28.37 -16.91
CA LYS A 3 1.01 -27.76 -16.13
C LYS A 3 1.29 -27.67 -14.62
N LEU A 4 2.04 -28.62 -14.07
CA LEU A 4 2.44 -28.65 -12.67
C LEU A 4 3.28 -27.42 -12.26
N THR A 5 4.26 -27.03 -13.09
CA THR A 5 5.12 -25.87 -12.80
C THR A 5 4.37 -24.55 -12.86
N ARG A 6 3.30 -24.48 -13.67
CA ARG A 6 2.40 -23.32 -13.72
C ARG A 6 1.55 -23.18 -12.46
N LEU A 7 1.15 -24.30 -11.87
CA LEU A 7 0.44 -24.29 -10.58
C LEU A 7 1.37 -23.98 -9.40
N LEU A 8 2.64 -24.38 -9.50
CA LEU A 8 3.65 -24.18 -8.46
C LEU A 8 4.51 -22.93 -8.67
N GLN A 9 4.10 -22.04 -9.57
CA GLN A 9 4.89 -20.86 -9.94
C GLN A 9 5.13 -19.94 -8.74
N ASP A 10 4.12 -19.77 -7.88
CA ASP A 10 4.26 -19.01 -6.64
C ASP A 10 5.13 -19.70 -5.59
N SER A 11 5.22 -21.04 -5.64
CA SER A 11 6.02 -21.84 -4.71
C SER A 11 7.49 -21.94 -5.10
N LEU A 12 7.86 -21.63 -6.34
CA LEU A 12 9.22 -21.75 -6.86
C LEU A 12 9.72 -20.38 -7.37
N GLY A 13 10.00 -19.47 -6.43
CA GLY A 13 10.49 -18.12 -6.69
C GLY A 13 9.43 -17.02 -6.60
N GLY A 14 8.24 -17.31 -6.04
CA GLY A 14 7.15 -16.36 -5.92
C GLY A 14 6.74 -16.07 -4.48
N ASN A 15 5.46 -15.78 -4.28
CA ASN A 15 4.88 -15.41 -3.00
C ASN A 15 4.36 -16.63 -2.22
N SER A 16 5.27 -17.46 -1.72
CA SER A 16 4.90 -18.61 -0.89
C SER A 16 6.04 -19.02 0.04
N ARG A 17 5.70 -19.53 1.23
CA ARG A 17 6.65 -20.23 2.10
C ARG A 17 6.67 -21.70 1.69
N THR A 18 7.76 -22.14 1.09
CA THR A 18 7.86 -23.47 0.49
C THR A 18 8.91 -24.31 1.17
N VAL A 19 8.56 -25.57 1.46
CA VAL A 19 9.47 -26.59 2.00
C VAL A 19 9.44 -27.78 1.05
N MET A 20 10.62 -28.27 0.67
CA MET A 20 10.77 -29.48 -0.11
C MET A 20 11.26 -30.62 0.80
N VAL A 21 10.55 -31.74 0.80
CA VAL A 21 10.97 -32.98 1.48
C VAL A 21 11.43 -33.98 0.44
N ALA A 22 12.68 -34.41 0.54
CA ALA A 22 13.27 -35.42 -0.33
C ALA A 22 13.17 -36.80 0.33
N CYS A 23 12.34 -37.68 -0.22
CA CYS A 23 12.22 -39.06 0.24
C CYS A 23 13.22 -39.94 -0.52
N ILE A 24 14.16 -40.54 0.19
CA ILE A 24 15.22 -41.38 -0.38
C ILE A 24 15.23 -42.77 0.25
N SER A 25 15.72 -43.75 -0.49
CA SER A 25 15.89 -45.13 -0.02
C SER A 25 17.37 -45.37 0.32
N PRO A 26 17.70 -46.00 1.46
CA PRO A 26 19.08 -46.29 1.83
C PRO A 26 19.65 -47.54 1.13
N ALA A 27 18.92 -48.18 0.22
CA ALA A 27 19.37 -49.39 -0.45
C ALA A 27 20.40 -49.09 -1.55
N ASP A 28 21.45 -49.92 -1.64
CA ASP A 28 22.53 -49.74 -2.62
C ASP A 28 22.04 -49.76 -4.08
N ALA A 29 20.99 -50.54 -4.37
CA ALA A 29 20.36 -50.58 -5.68
C ALA A 29 19.77 -49.24 -6.15
N ASN A 30 19.48 -48.33 -5.21
CA ASN A 30 18.85 -47.03 -5.46
C ASN A 30 19.83 -45.85 -5.30
N LEU A 31 21.15 -46.10 -5.24
CA LEU A 31 22.15 -45.06 -5.00
C LEU A 31 22.14 -43.97 -6.08
N ASP A 32 22.03 -44.35 -7.35
CA ASP A 32 22.03 -43.39 -8.46
C ASP A 32 20.82 -42.45 -8.41
N GLU A 33 19.62 -42.98 -8.14
CA GLU A 33 18.40 -42.19 -8.00
C GLU A 33 18.41 -41.33 -6.73
N THR A 34 18.96 -41.86 -5.65
CA THR A 34 19.16 -41.11 -4.40
C THR A 34 20.08 -39.92 -4.62
N LEU A 35 21.18 -40.11 -5.35
CA LEU A 35 22.12 -39.06 -5.70
C LEU A 35 21.46 -38.00 -6.61
N ASN A 36 20.66 -38.40 -7.58
CA ASN A 36 19.89 -37.47 -8.43
C ASN A 36 18.88 -36.66 -7.62
N THR A 37 18.17 -37.30 -6.70
CA THR A 37 17.20 -36.66 -5.79
C THR A 37 17.89 -35.64 -4.89
N LEU A 38 19.03 -36.00 -4.30
CA LEU A 38 19.82 -35.10 -3.46
C LEU A 38 20.38 -33.91 -4.25
N LYS A 39 20.86 -34.12 -5.48
CA LYS A 39 21.30 -33.04 -6.38
C LYS A 39 20.16 -32.06 -6.68
N TYR A 40 18.95 -32.56 -6.92
CA TYR A 40 17.79 -31.71 -7.15
C TYR A 40 17.40 -30.96 -5.87
N ALA A 41 17.34 -31.62 -4.73
CA ALA A 41 17.05 -30.99 -3.43
C ALA A 41 18.07 -29.89 -3.09
N ASN A 42 19.35 -30.10 -3.41
CA ASN A 42 20.39 -29.10 -3.20
C ASN A 42 20.18 -27.86 -4.10
N ARG A 43 19.72 -28.04 -5.34
CA ARG A 43 19.34 -26.91 -6.20
C ARG A 43 18.08 -26.21 -5.69
N ALA A 44 17.07 -26.97 -5.28
CA ALA A 44 15.81 -26.45 -4.78
C ALA A 44 15.97 -25.62 -3.50
N ARG A 45 16.94 -25.98 -2.65
CA ARG A 45 17.33 -25.19 -1.46
C ARG A 45 17.74 -23.76 -1.81
N ASN A 46 18.33 -23.55 -2.97
CA ASN A 46 18.84 -22.24 -3.39
C ASN A 46 17.74 -21.35 -4.02
N ILE A 47 16.50 -21.85 -4.12
CA ILE A 47 15.38 -21.05 -4.60
C ILE A 47 14.98 -20.10 -3.48
N VAL A 48 15.08 -18.79 -3.77
CA VAL A 48 14.67 -17.74 -2.84
C VAL A 48 13.25 -17.32 -3.18
N ASN A 49 12.33 -17.56 -2.26
CA ASN A 49 10.97 -17.03 -2.32
C ASN A 49 10.90 -15.72 -1.54
N THR A 50 10.06 -14.80 -2.01
CA THR A 50 9.73 -13.54 -1.33
C THR A 50 8.28 -13.57 -0.88
N PRO A 51 7.98 -14.22 0.26
CA PRO A 51 6.62 -14.26 0.77
C PRO A 51 6.20 -12.86 1.23
N THR A 52 5.17 -12.32 0.60
CA THR A 52 4.48 -11.09 0.97
C THR A 52 3.11 -11.43 1.56
N VAL A 53 2.71 -10.69 2.60
CA VAL A 53 1.39 -10.88 3.20
C VAL A 53 0.34 -10.38 2.23
N THR A 54 -0.24 -11.29 1.46
CA THR A 54 -1.40 -11.01 0.63
C THR A 54 -2.61 -10.90 1.56
N PHE A 55 -3.12 -9.69 1.76
CA PHE A 55 -4.37 -9.51 2.47
C PHE A 55 -5.53 -9.95 1.57
N ASP A 56 -6.23 -10.99 1.99
CA ASP A 56 -7.43 -11.47 1.31
C ASP A 56 -8.51 -10.38 1.25
N GLU A 57 -9.07 -10.14 0.07
CA GLU A 57 -10.19 -9.22 -0.17
C GLU A 57 -11.47 -9.67 0.57
N ASN A 58 -11.61 -10.96 0.86
CA ASN A 58 -12.74 -11.54 1.62
C ASN A 58 -12.51 -11.56 3.14
N SER A 59 -11.35 -11.10 3.62
CA SER A 59 -11.15 -10.93 5.06
C SER A 59 -12.17 -9.92 5.60
N PRO A 60 -12.83 -10.16 6.74
CA PRO A 60 -13.76 -9.19 7.35
C PRO A 60 -13.08 -7.83 7.61
N ASN A 61 -11.75 -7.82 7.76
CA ASN A 61 -10.94 -6.62 7.93
C ASN A 61 -10.57 -5.91 6.60
N ALA A 62 -10.70 -6.57 5.45
CA ALA A 62 -10.50 -5.95 4.14
C ALA A 62 -11.68 -5.05 3.76
N ALA A 63 -12.92 -5.53 3.93
CA ALA A 63 -14.13 -4.72 3.72
C ALA A 63 -14.13 -3.45 4.60
N LEU A 64 -13.74 -3.59 5.87
CA LEU A 64 -13.63 -2.46 6.81
C LEU A 64 -12.56 -1.44 6.39
N ARG A 65 -11.39 -1.91 5.92
CA ARG A 65 -10.34 -1.04 5.37
C ARG A 65 -10.78 -0.33 4.11
N VAL A 66 -11.40 -1.04 3.16
CA VAL A 66 -11.93 -0.45 1.93
C VAL A 66 -12.99 0.61 2.27
N ALA A 67 -13.88 0.34 3.22
CA ALA A 67 -14.86 1.32 3.70
C ALA A 67 -14.20 2.55 4.36
N LYS A 68 -13.15 2.35 5.17
CA LYS A 68 -12.37 3.43 5.80
C LYS A 68 -11.65 4.29 4.76
N LEU A 69 -10.98 3.65 3.80
CA LEU A 69 -10.29 4.33 2.70
C LEU A 69 -11.27 5.11 1.81
N ARG A 70 -12.43 4.52 1.47
CA ARG A 70 -13.48 5.21 0.72
C ARG A 70 -14.04 6.43 1.47
N ARG A 71 -14.24 6.34 2.79
CA ARG A 71 -14.65 7.48 3.63
C ARG A 71 -13.60 8.59 3.66
N ALA A 72 -12.33 8.24 3.85
CA ALA A 72 -11.24 9.21 3.82
C ALA A 72 -11.15 9.93 2.47
N LEU A 73 -11.34 9.19 1.37
CA LEU A 73 -11.31 9.74 0.02
C LEU A 73 -12.52 10.64 -0.27
N ALA A 74 -13.70 10.31 0.26
CA ALA A 74 -14.88 11.16 0.18
C ALA A 74 -14.72 12.46 0.99
N ALA A 75 -14.16 12.37 2.20
CA ALA A 75 -13.87 13.54 3.04
C ALA A 75 -12.87 14.49 2.35
N ALA A 76 -11.75 13.95 1.86
CA ALA A 76 -10.74 14.72 1.14
C ALA A 76 -11.32 15.39 -0.14
N ARG A 77 -12.18 14.68 -0.89
CA ARG A 77 -12.87 15.26 -2.05
C ARG A 77 -13.84 16.39 -1.69
N SER A 78 -14.56 16.25 -0.57
CA SER A 78 -15.46 17.29 -0.07
C SER A 78 -14.68 18.54 0.35
N GLU A 79 -13.54 18.36 1.02
CA GLU A 79 -12.68 19.46 1.44
C GLU A 79 -12.09 20.21 0.23
N ILE A 80 -11.64 19.47 -0.80
CA ILE A 80 -11.22 20.07 -2.08
C ILE A 80 -12.39 20.83 -2.74
N ALA A 81 -13.61 20.29 -2.72
CA ALA A 81 -14.78 20.96 -3.28
C ALA A 81 -15.16 22.23 -2.51
N HIS A 82 -15.07 22.19 -1.18
CA HIS A 82 -15.35 23.34 -0.32
C HIS A 82 -14.30 24.45 -0.50
N LEU A 83 -13.02 24.09 -0.63
CA LEU A 83 -11.95 25.05 -0.95
C LEU A 83 -12.11 25.64 -2.35
N LYS A 84 -12.56 24.84 -3.34
CA LYS A 84 -12.90 25.33 -4.69
C LYS A 84 -14.10 26.28 -4.67
N LEU A 85 -15.14 25.99 -3.88
CA LEU A 85 -16.32 26.85 -3.76
C LEU A 85 -16.01 28.14 -2.98
N LYS A 86 -15.18 28.08 -1.95
CA LYS A 86 -14.72 29.26 -1.19
C LYS A 86 -13.73 30.10 -2.00
N GLY A 87 -12.98 29.48 -2.91
CA GLY A 87 -12.21 30.16 -3.96
C GLY A 87 -13.09 30.82 -5.03
N ALA A 88 -14.23 30.21 -5.37
CA ALA A 88 -15.21 30.76 -6.32
C ALA A 88 -16.14 31.83 -5.69
N GLY A 89 -16.38 31.77 -4.38
CA GLY A 89 -17.24 32.71 -3.65
C GLY A 89 -16.67 34.11 -3.44
N ALA A 90 -15.41 34.35 -3.84
CA ALA A 90 -14.85 35.69 -3.95
C ALA A 90 -15.20 36.40 -5.29
N LEU A 91 -15.90 35.72 -6.20
CA LEU A 91 -16.49 36.27 -7.42
C LEU A 91 -17.97 35.87 -7.53
N GLY A 92 -18.86 36.55 -6.80
CA GLY A 92 -20.30 36.41 -7.05
C GLY A 92 -21.20 36.64 -5.84
N SER A 93 -21.24 37.87 -5.33
CA SER A 93 -22.41 38.36 -4.60
C SER A 93 -22.68 39.79 -5.04
N GLY A 94 -23.65 39.93 -5.95
CA GLY A 94 -24.09 41.22 -6.47
C GLY A 94 -24.87 41.05 -7.78
N GLY A 95 -26.12 40.58 -7.70
CA GLY A 95 -26.97 40.46 -8.88
C GLY A 95 -28.45 40.23 -8.56
N GLY A 96 -29.21 41.33 -8.50
CA GLY A 96 -30.68 41.39 -8.52
C GLY A 96 -31.22 42.26 -7.37
N GLY A 97 -31.62 43.53 -7.53
CA GLY A 97 -31.87 44.35 -8.70
C GLY A 97 -33.08 45.24 -8.38
N ALA A 98 -32.87 46.55 -8.25
CA ALA A 98 -33.81 47.63 -8.59
C ALA A 98 -33.31 48.97 -8.03
N PHE A 99 -33.32 49.98 -8.91
CA PHE A 99 -33.43 51.42 -8.63
C PHE A 99 -32.14 52.26 -8.51
N GLU A 100 -31.95 53.03 -9.59
CA GLU A 100 -31.22 54.29 -9.85
C GLU A 100 -30.18 54.79 -8.84
N SER A 101 -28.95 55.08 -9.35
CA SER A 101 -28.39 56.45 -9.40
C SER A 101 -26.86 56.45 -9.60
N PHE A 102 -26.44 57.21 -10.61
CA PHE A 102 -25.16 57.96 -10.71
C PHE A 102 -23.81 57.22 -10.92
N GLY A 103 -23.37 57.23 -12.19
CA GLY A 103 -22.02 57.69 -12.59
C GLY A 103 -20.80 56.78 -12.38
N GLY A 104 -20.12 56.42 -13.49
CA GLY A 104 -18.68 56.13 -13.48
C GLY A 104 -18.22 55.02 -14.42
N LEU A 105 -17.81 55.37 -15.64
CA LEU A 105 -16.97 54.52 -16.49
C LEU A 105 -15.56 54.40 -15.88
N GLY A 106 -15.00 53.19 -15.80
CA GLY A 106 -13.58 52.99 -15.50
C GLY A 106 -13.12 51.53 -15.38
N SER A 107 -12.46 51.03 -16.43
CA SER A 107 -11.42 49.98 -16.45
C SER A 107 -11.69 48.64 -15.72
N GLY A 108 -12.28 47.66 -16.41
CA GLY A 108 -12.53 46.31 -15.86
C GLY A 108 -11.60 45.18 -16.34
N ASP A 109 -10.66 45.44 -17.26
CA ASP A 109 -9.90 44.36 -17.93
C ASP A 109 -8.56 44.02 -17.22
N THR A 110 -7.96 44.98 -16.51
CA THR A 110 -6.70 44.79 -15.77
C THR A 110 -6.88 44.04 -14.44
N ASP A 111 -8.06 44.11 -13.82
CA ASP A 111 -8.34 43.46 -12.54
C ASP A 111 -8.70 41.97 -12.68
N VAL A 112 -9.15 41.52 -13.84
CA VAL A 112 -9.49 40.11 -14.09
C VAL A 112 -8.24 39.30 -14.40
N SER A 113 -7.32 39.82 -15.23
CA SER A 113 -6.05 39.16 -15.54
C SER A 113 -5.18 39.01 -14.29
N ALA A 114 -5.04 40.08 -13.49
CA ALA A 114 -4.26 40.02 -12.25
C ALA A 114 -4.85 39.07 -11.19
N LYS A 115 -6.17 38.91 -11.15
CA LYS A 115 -6.85 37.93 -10.28
C LYS A 115 -6.70 36.49 -10.81
N LEU A 116 -6.66 36.29 -12.12
CA LEU A 116 -6.42 34.99 -12.74
C LEU A 116 -4.98 34.53 -12.48
N ASP A 117 -4.00 35.41 -12.66
CA ASP A 117 -2.59 35.13 -12.37
C ASP A 117 -2.37 34.83 -10.88
N ALA A 118 -3.05 35.55 -9.98
CA ALA A 118 -3.01 35.28 -8.55
C ALA A 118 -3.71 33.98 -8.15
N MET A 119 -4.73 33.56 -8.91
CA MET A 119 -5.44 32.28 -8.72
C MET A 119 -4.60 31.11 -9.23
N GLU A 120 -3.93 31.24 -10.37
CA GLU A 120 -3.00 30.25 -10.90
C GLU A 120 -1.79 30.06 -9.98
N ALA A 121 -1.21 31.14 -9.46
CA ALA A 121 -0.12 31.06 -8.49
C ALA A 121 -0.53 30.34 -7.20
N ARG A 122 -1.78 30.54 -6.74
CA ARG A 122 -2.32 29.84 -5.57
C ARG A 122 -2.69 28.38 -5.85
N ALA A 123 -3.17 28.07 -7.06
CA ALA A 123 -3.42 26.69 -7.48
C ALA A 123 -2.11 25.88 -7.56
N MET A 124 -1.04 26.50 -8.06
CA MET A 124 0.28 25.88 -8.13
C MET A 124 0.85 25.57 -6.74
N LEU A 125 0.66 26.45 -5.75
CA LEU A 125 1.06 26.20 -4.37
C LEU A 125 0.22 25.10 -3.71
N ALA A 126 -1.09 25.07 -3.96
CA ALA A 126 -1.98 24.03 -3.44
C ALA A 126 -1.68 22.66 -4.05
N GLU A 127 -1.35 22.60 -5.34
CA GLU A 127 -0.91 21.37 -6.00
C GLU A 127 0.46 20.90 -5.48
N ALA A 128 1.37 21.83 -5.22
CA ALA A 128 2.66 21.51 -4.58
C ALA A 128 2.46 20.94 -3.16
N GLU A 129 1.57 21.53 -2.36
CA GLU A 129 1.26 21.03 -1.01
C GLU A 129 0.55 19.66 -1.05
N ALA A 130 -0.36 19.46 -2.01
CA ALA A 130 -1.00 18.16 -2.24
C ALA A 130 0.01 17.09 -2.71
N SER A 131 1.01 17.46 -3.52
CA SER A 131 2.08 16.55 -3.93
C SER A 131 2.97 16.15 -2.74
N ARG A 132 3.24 17.10 -1.83
CA ARG A 132 4.01 16.87 -0.61
C ARG A 132 3.26 15.95 0.36
N LEU A 133 1.97 16.21 0.63
CA LEU A 133 1.16 15.34 1.48
C LEU A 133 1.02 13.93 0.91
N ARG A 134 0.98 13.77 -0.43
CA ARG A 134 1.03 12.45 -1.08
C ARG A 134 2.38 11.75 -0.90
N ALA A 135 3.48 12.49 -0.97
CA ALA A 135 4.82 11.94 -0.70
C ALA A 135 4.98 11.53 0.78
N ASP A 136 4.49 12.36 1.70
CA ASP A 136 4.50 12.08 3.14
C ASP A 136 3.63 10.85 3.45
N LEU A 137 2.44 10.72 2.86
CA LEU A 137 1.61 9.52 2.98
C LEU A 137 2.31 8.27 2.45
N LYS A 138 2.98 8.36 1.30
CA LYS A 138 3.72 7.23 0.73
C LYS A 138 4.86 6.80 1.66
N SER A 139 5.62 7.77 2.21
CA SER A 139 6.70 7.47 3.16
C SER A 139 6.16 6.89 4.48
N ALA A 140 4.99 7.33 4.93
CA ALA A 140 4.32 6.78 6.12
C ALA A 140 3.79 5.36 5.88
N GLU A 141 3.26 5.06 4.69
CA GLU A 141 2.86 3.70 4.30
C GLU A 141 4.06 2.76 4.24
N GLU A 142 5.18 3.20 3.66
CA GLU A 142 6.43 2.44 3.62
C GLU A 142 6.99 2.18 5.03
N ASN A 143 6.98 3.20 5.92
CA ASN A 143 7.40 3.06 7.31
C ASN A 143 6.45 2.17 8.13
N ALA A 144 5.14 2.26 7.92
CA ALA A 144 4.16 1.41 8.58
C ALA A 144 4.28 -0.05 8.12
N ALA A 145 4.54 -0.29 6.83
CA ALA A 145 4.82 -1.62 6.30
C ALA A 145 6.12 -2.21 6.89
N ALA A 146 7.17 -1.39 7.06
CA ALA A 146 8.41 -1.80 7.71
C ALA A 146 8.21 -2.14 9.20
N SER A 147 7.44 -1.33 9.94
CA SER A 147 7.09 -1.59 11.34
C SER A 147 6.26 -2.87 11.50
N ALA A 148 5.28 -3.10 10.62
CA ALA A 148 4.46 -4.32 10.65
C ALA A 148 5.28 -5.58 10.36
N ALA A 149 6.27 -5.49 9.46
CA ALA A 149 7.20 -6.58 9.19
C ALA A 149 8.10 -6.87 10.41
N ALA A 150 8.55 -5.84 11.13
CA ALA A 150 9.34 -5.99 12.34
C ALA A 150 8.55 -6.62 13.51
N GLU A 151 7.29 -6.22 13.70
CA GLU A 151 6.40 -6.85 14.70
C GLU A 151 6.14 -8.33 14.40
N LEU A 152 5.96 -8.68 13.12
CA LEU A 152 5.78 -10.08 12.69
C LEU A 152 7.05 -10.91 12.95
N ALA A 153 8.23 -10.36 12.65
CA ALA A 153 9.51 -11.02 12.91
C ALA A 153 9.71 -11.28 14.41
N ALA A 154 9.42 -10.28 15.25
CA ALA A 154 9.47 -10.43 16.71
C ALA A 154 8.44 -11.45 17.24
N GLY A 155 7.27 -11.55 16.61
CA GLY A 155 6.28 -12.59 16.90
C GLY A 155 6.79 -14.00 16.60
N VAL A 156 7.37 -14.20 15.41
CA VAL A 156 7.95 -15.49 15.00
C VAL A 156 9.10 -15.89 15.93
N GLU A 157 9.98 -14.97 16.31
CA GLU A 157 11.06 -15.27 17.27
C GLU A 157 10.52 -15.69 18.64
N ARG A 158 9.44 -15.05 19.12
CA ARG A 158 8.76 -15.44 20.36
C ARG A 158 8.19 -16.84 20.29
N ASP A 159 7.50 -17.17 19.20
CA ASP A 159 6.87 -18.48 19.01
C ASP A 159 7.92 -19.60 18.88
N VAL A 160 9.05 -19.31 18.21
CA VAL A 160 10.19 -20.22 18.12
C VAL A 160 10.84 -20.44 19.50
N LEU A 161 10.99 -19.39 20.31
CA LEU A 161 11.51 -19.51 21.67
C LEU A 161 10.56 -20.29 22.58
N ALA A 162 9.24 -20.09 22.45
CA ALA A 162 8.24 -20.84 23.19
C ALA A 162 8.28 -22.34 22.87
N LEU A 163 8.42 -22.69 21.58
CA LEU A 163 8.58 -24.08 21.15
C LEU A 163 9.88 -24.71 21.69
N LYS A 164 11.00 -23.97 21.67
CA LYS A 164 12.27 -24.44 22.22
C LYS A 164 12.23 -24.64 23.74
N LEU A 165 11.48 -23.80 24.47
CA LEU A 165 11.30 -23.94 25.92
C LEU A 165 10.43 -25.16 26.27
N GLN A 166 9.39 -25.44 25.48
CA GLN A 166 8.59 -26.66 25.61
C GLN A 166 9.43 -27.92 25.36
N ASP A 167 10.26 -27.92 24.32
CA ASP A 167 11.13 -29.05 23.97
C ASP A 167 12.26 -29.26 25.01
N ALA A 168 12.69 -28.19 25.69
CA ALA A 168 13.63 -28.24 26.81
C ALA A 168 13.00 -28.70 28.14
N GLY A 169 11.71 -29.04 28.17
CA GLY A 169 11.02 -29.54 29.36
C GLY A 169 10.83 -28.49 30.47
N VAL A 170 11.01 -27.21 30.16
CA VAL A 170 10.78 -26.12 31.12
C VAL A 170 9.30 -25.76 31.08
N SER A 171 8.49 -26.51 31.82
CA SER A 171 7.12 -26.10 32.14
C SER A 171 7.20 -24.95 33.13
N ALA A 172 6.73 -23.76 32.74
CA ALA A 172 6.44 -22.69 33.68
C ALA A 172 5.18 -23.10 34.46
N GLU A 173 5.36 -23.52 35.72
CA GLU A 173 4.32 -23.34 36.75
C GLU A 173 4.16 -21.85 37.07
#